data_AF-A0A8T6M6U2-F1
#
_entry.id   AF-A0A8T6M6U2-F1
#
_cell.length_a   1.000
_cell.length_b   1.000
_cell.length_c   1.000
_cell.angle_alpha   90.00
_cell.angle_beta   90.00
_cell.angle_gamma   90.00
#
_symmetry.space_group_name_H-M   'P 1'
#
loop_
_entity.id
_entity.type
_entity.pdbx_description
1 polymer ?
#
loop_
_entity_poly.entity_id
_entity_poly.type
_entity_poly.pdbx_seq_one_letter_code
_entity_poly.pdbx_strand_id
1 'polypeptide(L)'
;MVREEKKTIQLGLRIDSDLLKDIEYLSKSEGVDKMSWIKRALADFVNEEKDAMSKEAVKDYIGLVIDERDFREFTGFSKIPKDIEEARKEVLNKIKDEAIEK
;
A
#
# COMPACT_ATOMS: atom_id res chain seq x y z
N MET A 1 3.08 -4.28 29.69
CA MET A 1 2.57 -4.18 28.30
C MET A 1 2.17 -2.73 28.07
N VAL A 2 2.97 -1.96 27.32
CA VAL A 2 2.60 -0.59 26.96
C VAL A 2 1.57 -0.70 25.84
N ARG A 3 0.30 -0.43 26.15
CA ARG A 3 -0.73 -0.25 25.10
C ARG A 3 -0.42 1.09 24.44
N GLU A 4 0.11 1.07 23.22
CA GLU A 4 0.13 2.29 22.40
C GLU A 4 -1.32 2.72 22.20
N GLU A 5 -1.71 3.83 22.83
CA GLU A 5 -3.02 4.43 22.60
C GLU A 5 -3.08 4.89 21.14
N LYS A 6 -3.97 4.26 20.36
CA LYS A 6 -4.22 4.69 18.98
C LYS A 6 -4.78 6.12 19.04
N LYS A 7 -3.97 7.10 18.66
CA LYS A 7 -4.41 8.49 18.50
C LYS A 7 -5.48 8.53 17.39
N THR A 8 -6.68 8.97 17.75
CA THR A 8 -7.77 9.14 16.79
C THR A 8 -7.92 10.63 16.45
N ILE A 9 -8.26 10.92 15.20
CA ILE A 9 -8.53 12.27 14.71
C ILE A 9 -9.96 12.28 14.20
N GLN A 10 -10.74 13.30 14.58
CA GLN A 10 -12.08 13.49 14.05
C GLN A 10 -12.00 14.06 12.64
N LEU A 11 -12.68 13.43 11.69
CA LEU A 11 -12.70 13.84 10.29
C LEU A 11 -14.12 14.24 9.89
N GLY A 12 -14.28 15.47 9.41
CA GLY A 12 -15.53 15.95 8.81
C GLY A 12 -15.54 15.66 7.32
N LEU A 13 -16.55 14.93 6.84
CA LEU A 13 -16.70 14.55 5.44
C LEU A 13 -17.92 15.22 4.82
N ARG A 14 -17.75 15.69 3.58
CA ARG A 14 -18.85 16.03 2.69
C ARG A 14 -18.80 15.04 1.55
N ILE A 15 -19.92 14.35 1.31
CA ILE A 15 -20.04 13.33 0.29
C ILE A 15 -21.29 13.60 -0.55
N ASP A 16 -21.25 13.12 -1.78
CA ASP A 16 -22.38 13.21 -2.70
C ASP A 16 -23.62 12.49 -2.13
N SER A 17 -24.80 13.04 -2.40
CA SER A 17 -26.05 12.51 -1.86
C SER A 17 -26.42 11.13 -2.40
N ASP A 18 -26.07 10.82 -3.64
CA ASP A 18 -26.35 9.51 -4.23
C ASP A 18 -25.39 8.46 -3.67
N LEU A 19 -24.11 8.82 -3.51
CA LEU A 19 -23.14 7.97 -2.82
C LEU A 19 -23.57 7.67 -1.36
N LEU A 20 -24.13 8.65 -0.66
CA LEU A 20 -24.65 8.43 0.69
C LEU A 20 -25.81 7.41 0.70
N LYS A 21 -26.68 7.41 -0.31
CA LYS A 21 -27.78 6.43 -0.40
C LYS A 21 -27.25 5.02 -0.63
N ASP A 22 -26.23 4.87 -1.47
CA ASP A 22 -25.59 3.57 -1.71
C ASP A 22 -24.92 3.05 -0.43
N ILE A 23 -24.21 3.91 0.30
CA ILE A 23 -23.63 3.57 1.60
C ILE A 23 -24.72 3.15 2.60
N GLU A 24 -25.84 3.86 2.65
CA GLU A 24 -26.96 3.51 3.53
C GLU A 24 -27.56 2.15 3.20
N TYR A 25 -27.68 1.83 1.91
CA TYR A 25 -28.17 0.54 1.46
C TYR A 25 -27.21 -0.59 1.87
N LEU A 26 -25.91 -0.42 1.58
CA LEU A 26 -24.88 -1.40 1.92
C LEU A 26 -24.72 -1.57 3.43
N SER A 27 -24.73 -0.49 4.20
CA SER A 27 -24.60 -0.56 5.66
C SER A 27 -25.79 -1.28 6.29
N LYS A 28 -27.01 -1.05 5.79
CA LYS A 28 -28.22 -1.76 6.24
C LYS A 28 -28.18 -3.24 5.87
N SER A 29 -27.74 -3.58 4.66
CA SER A 29 -27.54 -4.96 4.21
C SER A 29 -26.62 -5.74 5.15
N GLU A 30 -25.58 -5.08 5.65
CA GLU A 30 -24.59 -5.69 6.54
C GLU A 30 -24.93 -5.57 8.03
N GLY A 31 -25.99 -4.82 8.39
CA GLY A 31 -26.37 -4.57 9.79
C GLY A 31 -25.37 -3.69 10.55
N VAL A 32 -24.62 -2.84 9.85
CA VAL A 32 -23.58 -1.97 10.43
C VAL A 32 -24.00 -0.50 10.32
N ASP A 33 -23.61 0.31 11.31
CA ASP A 33 -23.78 1.76 11.25
C ASP A 33 -23.02 2.36 10.05
N LYS A 34 -23.62 3.35 9.37
CA LYS A 34 -23.06 3.99 8.17
C LYS A 34 -21.63 4.47 8.38
N MET A 35 -21.37 5.13 9.52
CA MET A 35 -20.06 5.72 9.79
C MET A 35 -19.03 4.64 10.09
N SER A 36 -19.44 3.56 10.75
CA SER A 36 -18.61 2.37 10.94
C SER A 36 -18.30 1.67 9.61
N TRP A 37 -19.29 1.59 8.71
CA TRP A 37 -19.12 1.03 7.37
C TRP A 37 -18.14 1.87 6.55
N ILE A 38 -18.30 3.20 6.52
CA ILE A 38 -17.39 4.13 5.83
C ILE A 38 -15.96 4.00 6.37
N LYS A 39 -15.78 3.92 7.70
CA LYS A 39 -14.46 3.75 8.31
C LYS A 39 -13.78 2.46 7.86
N ARG A 40 -14.55 1.36 7.82
CA ARG A 40 -14.04 0.06 7.38
C ARG A 40 -13.67 0.10 5.90
N ALA A 41 -14.60 0.55 5.04
CA ALA A 41 -14.36 0.67 3.61
C ALA A 41 -13.14 1.57 3.28
N LEU A 42 -12.98 2.68 4.00
CA LEU A 42 -11.82 3.55 3.84
C LEU A 42 -10.52 2.89 4.30
N ALA A 43 -10.55 2.14 5.41
CA ALA A 43 -9.39 1.40 5.88
C ALA A 43 -8.99 0.29 4.91
N ASP A 44 -9.98 -0.44 4.38
CA ASP A 44 -9.78 -1.51 3.39
C ASP A 44 -9.18 -0.92 2.11
N PHE A 45 -9.77 0.15 1.57
CA PHE A 45 -9.24 0.85 0.40
C PHE A 45 -7.79 1.31 0.60
N VAL A 46 -7.48 1.96 1.74
CA VAL A 46 -6.11 2.42 2.01
C VAL A 46 -5.14 1.25 2.15
N ASN A 47 -5.55 0.12 2.72
CA ASN A 47 -4.70 -1.06 2.83
C ASN A 47 -4.47 -1.71 1.46
N GLU A 48 -5.51 -1.82 0.63
CA GLU A 48 -5.41 -2.34 -0.73
C GLU A 48 -4.48 -1.48 -1.60
N GLU A 49 -4.63 -0.16 -1.55
CA GLU A 49 -3.76 0.77 -2.26
C GLU A 49 -2.31 0.69 -1.75
N LYS A 50 -2.10 0.58 -0.44
CA LYS A 50 -0.76 0.36 0.13
C LYS A 50 -0.15 -0.96 -0.33
N ASP A 51 -0.93 -2.03 -0.40
CA ASP A 51 -0.47 -3.32 -0.88
C ASP A 51 -0.16 -3.30 -2.38
N ALA A 52 -0.96 -2.59 -3.17
CA ALA A 52 -0.73 -2.38 -4.59
C ALA A 52 0.54 -1.56 -4.85
N MET A 53 0.67 -0.41 -4.19
CA MET A 53 1.86 0.44 -4.24
C MET A 53 3.11 -0.32 -3.78
N SER A 54 3.00 -1.15 -2.74
CA SER A 54 4.12 -1.95 -2.26
C SER A 54 4.55 -2.98 -3.30
N LYS A 55 3.61 -3.65 -3.97
CA LYS A 55 3.92 -4.63 -5.04
C LYS A 55 4.57 -3.97 -6.25
N GLU A 56 4.11 -2.80 -6.65
CA GLU A 56 4.69 -2.04 -7.75
C GLU A 56 6.10 -1.53 -7.39
N ALA A 57 6.27 -0.95 -6.21
CA ALA A 57 7.58 -0.52 -5.72
C ALA A 57 8.59 -1.67 -5.65
N VAL A 58 8.17 -2.89 -5.27
CA VAL A 58 9.03 -4.09 -5.31
C VAL A 58 9.48 -4.41 -6.73
N LYS A 59 8.57 -4.37 -7.71
CA LYS A 59 8.92 -4.62 -9.12
C LYS A 59 9.87 -3.56 -9.65
N ASP A 60 9.60 -2.29 -9.39
CA ASP A 60 10.41 -1.17 -9.86
C ASP A 60 11.80 -1.17 -9.21
N TYR A 61 11.87 -1.54 -7.93
CA TYR A 61 13.14 -1.69 -7.23
C TYR A 61 13.96 -2.86 -7.78
N ILE A 62 13.36 -4.03 -8.00
CA ILE A 62 14.05 -5.18 -8.62
C ILE A 62 14.48 -4.84 -10.05
N GLY A 63 13.63 -4.14 -10.80
CA GLY A 63 13.85 -3.69 -12.18
C GLY A 63 14.82 -2.51 -12.33
N LEU A 64 15.46 -2.07 -11.25
CA LEU A 64 16.43 -0.96 -11.23
C LEU A 64 15.84 0.40 -11.67
N VAL A 65 14.52 0.57 -11.66
CA VAL A 65 13.82 1.81 -12.02
C VAL A 65 13.90 2.84 -10.89
N ILE A 66 13.76 2.38 -9.65
CA ILE A 66 13.86 3.21 -8.44
C ILE A 66 15.03 2.79 -7.55
N ASP A 67 15.51 3.68 -6.69
CA ASP A 67 16.59 3.40 -5.76
C ASP A 67 16.08 2.87 -4.40
N GLU A 68 17.00 2.53 -3.50
CA GLU A 68 16.67 2.00 -2.17
C GLU A 68 15.97 3.01 -1.27
N ARG A 69 16.24 4.31 -1.41
CA ARG A 69 15.59 5.33 -0.61
C ARG A 69 14.12 5.43 -1.00
N ASP A 70 13.85 5.54 -2.30
CA ASP A 70 12.50 5.68 -2.82
C ASP A 70 11.69 4.39 -2.57
N PHE A 71 12.31 3.22 -2.71
CA PHE A 71 11.68 1.94 -2.35
C PHE A 71 11.25 1.87 -0.88
N ARG A 72 12.11 2.31 0.05
CA ARG A 72 11.78 2.34 1.48
C ARG A 72 10.67 3.36 1.79
N GLU A 73 10.62 4.47 1.05
CA GLU A 73 9.55 5.47 1.20
C GLU A 73 8.19 4.92 0.77
N PHE A 74 8.13 4.20 -0.35
CA PHE A 74 6.88 3.62 -0.86
C PHE A 74 6.39 2.40 -0.08
N THR A 75 7.30 1.56 0.42
CA THR A 75 6.93 0.33 1.14
C THR A 75 6.87 0.50 2.65
N GLY A 76 7.49 1.57 3.19
CA GLY A 76 7.68 1.74 4.63
C GLY A 76 8.65 0.74 5.26
N PHE A 77 9.41 -0.02 4.47
CA PHE A 77 10.40 -0.95 5.01
C PHE A 77 11.58 -0.22 5.64
N SER A 78 11.92 -0.62 6.87
CA SER A 78 13.11 -0.11 7.58
C SER A 78 14.42 -0.66 7.00
N LYS A 79 14.37 -1.87 6.43
CA LYS A 79 15.43 -2.52 5.67
C LYS A 79 14.82 -3.32 4.54
N ILE A 80 15.53 -3.42 3.43
CA ILE A 80 15.10 -4.21 2.27
C ILE A 80 15.17 -5.70 2.63
N PRO A 81 14.09 -6.46 2.41
CA PRO A 81 14.09 -7.92 2.54
C PRO A 81 15.16 -8.59 1.65
N LYS A 82 15.79 -9.66 2.15
CA LYS A 82 16.93 -10.31 1.47
C LYS A 82 16.58 -10.88 0.10
N ASP A 83 15.39 -11.47 -0.01
CA ASP A 83 14.82 -11.99 -1.26
C ASP A 83 14.70 -10.92 -2.34
N ILE A 84 14.28 -9.71 -1.98
CA ILE A 84 14.19 -8.57 -2.89
C ILE A 84 15.60 -8.07 -3.28
N GLU A 85 16.51 -8.02 -2.31
CA GLU A 85 17.91 -7.63 -2.56
C GLU A 85 18.61 -8.62 -3.50
N GLU A 86 18.40 -9.92 -3.31
CA GLU A 86 18.92 -10.99 -4.17
C GLU A 86 18.34 -10.89 -5.59
N ALA A 87 17.02 -10.74 -5.72
CA ALA A 87 16.38 -10.57 -7.03
C ALA A 87 16.90 -9.35 -7.81
N ARG A 88 17.11 -8.22 -7.12
CA ARG A 88 17.73 -7.03 -7.74
C ARG A 88 19.16 -7.29 -8.20
N LYS A 89 19.96 -8.02 -7.41
CA LYS A 89 21.34 -8.40 -7.79
C LYS A 89 21.36 -9.33 -8.99
N GLU A 90 20.43 -10.27 -9.10
CA GLU A 90 20.31 -11.15 -10.27
C GLU A 90 20.02 -10.36 -11.55
N VAL A 91 19.09 -9.40 -11.51
CA VAL A 91 18.80 -8.51 -12.64
C VAL A 91 20.05 -7.69 -13.01
N LEU A 92 20.74 -7.14 -12.02
CA LEU A 92 21.96 -6.38 -12.23
C LEU A 92 23.08 -7.22 -12.88
N ASN A 93 23.23 -8.47 -12.45
CA ASN A 93 24.25 -9.38 -13.00
C ASN A 93 23.91 -9.75 -14.44
N LYS A 94 22.64 -10.07 -14.75
CA LYS A 94 22.20 -10.33 -16.13
C LYS A 94 22.53 -9.18 -17.08
N ILE A 95 22.23 -7.94 -16.68
CA ILE A 95 22.55 -6.75 -17.49
C ILE A 95 24.06 -6.60 -17.70
N LYS A 96 24.87 -6.90 -16.67
CA LYS A 96 26.34 -6.85 -16.79
C LYS A 96 26.86 -7.92 -17.75
N ASP A 97 26.35 -9.14 -17.65
CA ASP A 97 26.75 -10.25 -18.50
C ASP A 97 26.40 -9.93 -19.97
N GLU A 98 25.19 -9.42 -20.24
CA GLU A 98 24.77 -8.96 -21.58
C GLU A 98 25.59 -7.78 -22.13
N ALA A 99 26.11 -6.92 -21.24
CA ALA A 99 26.97 -5.79 -21.62
C ALA A 99 28.42 -6.20 -21.89
N ILE A 100 28.88 -7.32 -21.34
CA ILE A 100 30.23 -7.88 -21.53
C ILE A 100 30.29 -8.78 -22.78
N GLU A 101 29.18 -9.42 -23.15
CA GLU A 101 29.07 -10.23 -24.37
C GLU A 101 28.88 -9.43 -25.68
N LYS A 102 28.76 -8.10 -25.59
CA LYS A 102 28.70 -7.17 -26.73
C LYS A 102 30.03 -6.46 -26.98
#